data_AF-A0A1Z4GKP1-F1
#
_entry.id   AF-A0A1Z4GKP1-F1
#
_cell.length_a   1.000
_cell.length_b   1.000
_cell.length_c   1.000
_cell.angle_alpha   90.00
_cell.angle_beta   90.00
_cell.angle_gamma   90.00
#
_symmetry.space_group_name_H-M   'P 1'
#
loop_
_entity.id
_entity.type
_entity.pdbx_description
1 polymer ?
#
loop_
_entity_poly.entity_id
_entity_poly.type
_entity_poly.pdbx_seq_one_letter_code
_entity_poly.pdbx_strand_id
1 'polypeptide(L)' 'MLGCRRTGVTVAAGTLSRAGMINYKRGNITILNRSDLEQTSCECYSIVKNEYARLLGRQS' A
#
# COMPACT_ATOMS: atom_id res chain seq x y z
N MET A 1 -12.35 1.43 -3.08
CA MET A 1 -12.18 0.01 -3.44
C MET A 1 -11.50 -0.04 -4.81
N LEU A 2 -10.36 -0.72 -4.96
CA LEU A 2 -9.47 -0.61 -6.15
C LEU A 2 -9.96 -1.38 -7.41
N GLY A 3 -11.25 -1.73 -7.51
CA GLY A 3 -11.82 -2.46 -8.67
C GLY A 3 -11.24 -3.86 -8.95
N CYS A 4 -10.28 -4.35 -8.15
CA CYS A 4 -9.59 -5.63 -8.38
C CYS A 4 -10.21 -6.79 -7.59
N ARG A 5 -10.03 -8.02 -8.11
CA ARG A 5 -10.48 -9.26 -7.44
C ARG A 5 -9.63 -9.50 -6.18
N ARG A 6 -10.25 -10.05 -5.13
CA ARG A 6 -9.57 -10.42 -3.86
C ARG A 6 -8.33 -11.29 -4.09
N THR A 7 -8.35 -12.16 -5.09
CA THR A 7 -7.20 -12.99 -5.48
C THR A 7 -5.99 -12.15 -5.90
N GLY A 8 -6.19 -11.08 -6.67
CA GLY A 8 -5.10 -10.18 -7.06
C GLY A 8 -4.46 -9.49 -5.84
N VAL A 9 -5.29 -9.05 -4.90
CA VAL A 9 -4.83 -8.47 -3.63
C VAL A 9 -4.03 -9.49 -2.81
N THR A 10 -4.49 -10.73 -2.71
CA THR A 10 -3.77 -11.79 -1.99
C THR A 10 -2.40 -12.08 -2.59
N VAL A 11 -2.28 -12.14 -3.92
CA VAL A 11 -0.99 -12.38 -4.58
C VAL A 11 -0.03 -11.22 -4.31
N ALA A 12 -0.49 -9.97 -4.49
CA ALA A 12 0.32 -8.79 -4.22
C ALA A 12 0.76 -8.72 -2.75
N ALA A 13 -0.16 -8.92 -1.80
CA ALA A 13 0.13 -8.95 -0.37
C ALA A 13 1.12 -10.07 0.00
N GLY A 14 1.00 -11.24 -0.63
CA GLY A 14 1.95 -12.33 -0.45
C GLY A 14 3.36 -11.97 -0.93
N THR A 15 3.48 -11.31 -2.08
CA THR A 15 4.77 -10.86 -2.63
C THR A 15 5.42 -9.80 -1.73
N LEU A 16 4.66 -8.80 -1.30
CA LEU A 16 5.16 -7.75 -0.40
C LEU A 16 5.52 -8.29 1.00
N SER A 17 4.77 -9.29 1.49
CA SER A 17 5.07 -9.97 2.75
C SER A 17 6.37 -10.77 2.68
N ARG A 18 6.59 -11.53 1.59
CA ARG A 18 7.86 -12.25 1.35
C ARG A 18 9.05 -11.30 1.19
N ALA A 19 8.83 -10.09 0.67
CA ALA A 19 9.84 -9.05 0.56
C ALA A 19 10.14 -8.35 1.90
N GLY A 20 9.45 -8.70 3.00
CA GLY A 20 9.66 -8.09 4.32
C GLY A 20 9.09 -6.68 4.48
N MET A 21 8.35 -6.19 3.48
CA MET A 21 7.82 -4.82 3.46
C MET A 21 6.55 -4.68 4.31
N ILE A 22 5.76 -5.76 4.40
CA ILE A 22 4.54 -5.83 5.21
C ILE A 22 4.46 -7.14 5.99
N ASN A 23 3.68 -7.15 7.07
CA ASN A 23 3.17 -8.36 7.70
C ASN A 23 1.69 -8.50 7.35
N TYR A 24 1.29 -9.65 6.84
CA TYR A 24 -0.09 -9.93 6.46
C TYR A 24 -0.66 -11.10 7.27
N LYS A 25 -1.65 -10.82 8.10
CA LYS A 25 -2.36 -11.83 8.90
C LYS A 25 -3.87 -11.67 8.75
N ARG A 26 -4.49 -12.58 8.00
CA ARG A 26 -5.94 -12.71 7.74
C ARG A 26 -6.73 -11.41 7.92
N GLY A 27 -6.74 -10.57 6.88
CA GLY A 27 -7.48 -9.31 6.86
C GLY A 27 -6.78 -8.13 7.53
N ASN A 28 -5.66 -8.35 8.23
CA ASN A 28 -4.83 -7.30 8.81
C ASN A 28 -3.52 -7.18 8.04
N ILE A 29 -3.18 -5.96 7.63
CA ILE A 29 -1.91 -5.60 7.01
C ILE A 29 -1.21 -4.64 7.96
N THR A 30 0.00 -4.99 8.39
CA THR A 30 0.89 -4.09 9.12
C THR A 30 2.05 -3.72 8.21
N ILE A 31 2.31 -2.42 8.06
CA ILE A 31 3.46 -1.94 7.29
C ILE A 31 4.71 -2.07 8.17
N LEU A 32 5.72 -2.79 7.69
CA LEU A 32 7.00 -2.96 8.40
C LEU A 32 8.02 -1.93 7.91
N ASN A 33 8.11 -1.74 6.58
CA ASN A 33 8.95 -0.72 5.99
C ASN A 33 8.17 0.10 4.97
N ARG A 34 7.88 1.34 5.33
CA ARG A 34 7.17 2.28 4.45
C ARG A 34 8.05 2.74 3.28
N SER A 35 9.34 2.98 3.53
CA SER A 35 10.24 3.50 2.49
C SER A 35 10.34 2.53 1.32
N ASP A 36 10.50 1.24 1.60
CA ASP A 36 10.61 0.20 0.58
C ASP A 36 9.30 0.05 -0.22
N LEU A 37 8.15 0.19 0.43
CA LEU A 37 6.84 0.21 -0.24
C LEU A 37 6.70 1.42 -1.17
N GLU A 38 7.12 2.61 -0.72
CA GLU A 38 7.08 3.82 -1.54
C GLU A 38 8.01 3.68 -2.75
N GLN A 39 9.19 3.06 -2.59
CA GLN A 39 10.13 2.82 -3.69
C GLN A 39 9.65 1.77 -4.69
N THR A 40 8.91 0.74 -4.23
CA THR A 40 8.36 -0.32 -5.10
C THR A 40 7.08 0.14 -5.82
N SER A 41 6.44 1.19 -5.33
CA SER A 41 5.22 1.73 -5.93
C SER A 41 5.53 2.55 -7.19
N CYS A 42 4.59 2.58 -8.13
CA CYS A 42 4.66 3.54 -9.23
C CYS A 42 4.48 4.99 -8.72
N GLU A 43 4.83 5.94 -9.59
CA GLU A 43 4.56 7.37 -9.44
C GLU A 43 3.09 7.68 -9.12
N CYS A 44 2.20 6.77 -9.53
CA CYS A 44 0.79 6.71 -9.17
C CYS A 44 0.55 6.91 -7.66
N TYR A 45 1.39 6.34 -6.79
CA TYR A 45 1.25 6.46 -5.35
C TYR A 45 1.46 7.91 -4.89
N SER A 46 2.50 8.57 -5.38
CA SER A 46 2.81 9.96 -5.04
C SER A 46 1.73 10.92 -5.53
N ILE A 47 1.21 10.72 -6.73
CA ILE A 47 0.11 11.53 -7.27
C ILE A 47 -1.12 11.42 -6.37
N VAL A 48 -1.53 10.19 -6.03
CA VAL A 48 -2.69 9.95 -5.16
C VAL A 48 -2.44 10.49 -3.76
N LYS A 49 -1.25 10.27 -3.17
CA LYS A 49 -0.88 10.78 -1.84
C LYS A 49 -0.96 12.31 -1.79
N ASN A 50 -0.44 12.98 -2.82
CA ASN A 50 -0.47 14.44 -2.92
C ASN A 50 -1.89 14.97 -3.08
N GLU A 51 -2.70 14.35 -3.95
CA GLU A 51 -4.09 14.75 -4.12
C GLU A 51 -4.91 14.50 -2.85
N TYR A 52 -4.68 13.38 -2.16
CA TYR A 52 -5.31 13.08 -0.89
C TYR A 52 -4.92 14.10 0.20
N ALA A 53 -3.63 14.48 0.27
CA ALA A 53 -3.14 15.50 1.19
C ALA A 53 -3.70 16.89 0.89
N ARG A 54 -3.89 17.22 -0.40
CA ARG A 54 -4.52 18.46 -0.85
C ARG A 54 -6.00 18.52 -0.47
N LEU A 55 -6.74 17.44 -0.73
CA LEU A 55 -8.19 17.39 -0.51
C LEU A 55 -8.58 17.28 0.97
N LEU A 56 -7.79 16.55 1.76
CA LEU A 56 -8.09 16.29 3.18
C LEU A 56 -7.20 17.09 4.14
N GLY A 57 -6.39 18.01 3.63
CA GLY A 57 -5.65 19.04 4.36
C GLY A 57 -5.27 18.68 5.79
N ARG A 58 -4.12 18.01 5.97
CA ARG A 58 -3.54 17.61 7.28
C ARG A 58 -4.47 16.74 8.14
N GLN A 59 -4.21 15.43 8.16
CA GLN A 59 -4.34 14.70 9.42
C GLN A 59 -2.97 14.78 10.10
N SER A 60 -2.94 15.63 11.12
CA SER A 60 -1.88 15.79 12.13
C SER A 60 -1.44 14.46 12.72
#